data_AF-A0A432KB03-F1
#
_entry.id   AF-A0A432KB03-F1
#
_cell.length_a   1.000
_cell.length_b   1.000
_cell.length_c   1.000
_cell.angle_alpha   90.00
_cell.angle_beta   90.00
_cell.angle_gamma   90.00
#
_symmetry.space_group_name_H-M   'P 1'
#
loop_
_entity.id
_entity.type
_entity.pdbx_description
1 polymer ?
#
loop_
_entity_poly.entity_id
_entity_poly.type
_entity_poly.pdbx_seq_one_letter_code
_entity_poly.pdbx_strand_id
1 'polypeptide(L)'
;MKNSYLIIAFLIIASSFSACKKDEVVIPPEPIKDVYTNASFNYNFSDVDPKINPIFNGYIKTYESAVNQAKWQYNNYYSLKNLNTIIFAYDRDANNFDAVYMIVPPNGKYTGDLSDEYQTSNTASDGTKIIRVNDKAFLKDLINARLSGSSFGKAKVKDVDYLYFFFDKKRYDKTLKPLDIMREVGFFTHEGFHLTTQLGFKRPSNSLESIRFNLPSDYPADSVSFSLIASGIKMYESILFDNIQNTEDYVKMYYVLFKKLKAQDNSGKNYIDNYYLYECWLEGSAEFTEYSMNIGSGVMDGSIPEIRYDNSYQEFVDLTKKEIAAGVPPTVIYNGKERVVYYAQLVEITYYKLGSAPLFLLDKLGVDVYAKLKAGKNPYQMLEEYITANNISVDEEATYEELKSQINWEDTKDMMQDYIELFN
;
A
#
# COMPACT_ATOMS: atom_id res chain seq x y z
N MET A 1 -51.92 -39.98 30.60
CA MET A 1 -52.22 -40.62 29.29
C MET A 1 -51.41 -39.93 28.22
N LYS A 2 -50.58 -40.71 27.51
CA LYS A 2 -49.97 -40.46 26.18
C LYS A 2 -49.19 -39.15 26.01
N ASN A 3 -47.86 -39.20 26.06
CA ASN A 3 -46.96 -39.47 24.91
C ASN A 3 -47.07 -38.39 23.83
N SER A 4 -45.98 -37.64 23.61
CA SER A 4 -45.04 -37.99 22.54
C SER A 4 -43.95 -36.91 22.30
N TYR A 5 -42.70 -37.28 22.66
CA TYR A 5 -41.44 -37.09 21.91
C TYR A 5 -40.97 -35.65 21.56
N LEU A 6 -39.71 -35.23 21.80
CA LEU A 6 -38.46 -35.95 21.53
C LEU A 6 -37.25 -35.31 22.29
N ILE A 7 -36.57 -36.11 23.14
CA ILE A 7 -35.09 -36.29 23.29
C ILE A 7 -34.24 -35.03 23.61
N ILE A 8 -33.70 -34.79 24.82
CA ILE A 8 -32.74 -35.54 25.66
C ILE A 8 -31.56 -36.17 24.90
N ALA A 9 -30.44 -35.47 24.87
CA ALA A 9 -29.12 -36.12 24.89
C ALA A 9 -28.05 -35.16 25.47
N PHE A 10 -27.62 -35.46 26.71
CA PHE A 10 -26.31 -35.16 27.33
C PHE A 10 -25.90 -33.67 27.48
N LEU A 11 -25.72 -33.04 28.65
CA LEU A 11 -25.08 -33.41 29.92
C LEU A 11 -23.68 -34.07 29.79
N ILE A 12 -22.67 -33.24 30.06
CA ILE A 12 -21.39 -33.50 30.75
C ILE A 12 -20.18 -33.83 29.85
N ILE A 13 -19.04 -33.19 30.22
CA ILE A 13 -17.69 -33.11 29.64
C ILE A 13 -17.56 -31.90 28.68
N ALA A 14 -16.84 -30.81 28.94
CA ALA A 14 -15.79 -30.44 29.90
C ALA A 14 -15.86 -28.89 30.06
N SER A 15 -15.85 -28.27 31.25
CA SER A 15 -14.71 -28.12 32.18
C SER A 15 -13.38 -27.71 31.53
N SER A 16 -13.27 -26.42 31.21
CA SER A 16 -12.10 -25.60 31.53
C SER A 16 -12.51 -24.12 31.62
N PHE A 17 -12.70 -23.62 32.84
CA PHE A 17 -11.75 -22.73 33.53
C PHE A 17 -11.63 -21.36 32.81
N SER A 18 -12.45 -20.37 33.18
CA SER A 18 -12.23 -19.43 34.30
C SER A 18 -10.99 -18.55 34.14
N ALA A 19 -11.25 -17.27 33.84
CA ALA A 19 -10.48 -16.04 34.13
C ALA A 19 -10.60 -15.11 32.90
N CYS A 20 -10.85 -13.81 32.98
CA CYS A 20 -11.01 -12.92 34.11
C CYS A 20 -11.74 -11.66 33.60
N LYS A 21 -12.63 -11.16 34.45
CA LYS A 21 -13.02 -9.75 34.62
C LYS A 21 -13.52 -8.95 33.41
N LYS A 22 -14.81 -8.63 33.52
CA LYS A 22 -15.36 -7.28 33.40
C LYS A 22 -14.36 -6.26 33.96
N ASP A 23 -13.55 -5.68 33.09
CA ASP A 23 -13.09 -4.32 33.28
C ASP A 23 -14.05 -3.40 32.55
N GLU A 24 -14.25 -2.28 33.20
CA GLU A 24 -15.20 -1.22 32.92
C GLU A 24 -15.31 -0.93 31.43
N VAL A 25 -16.53 -0.66 30.97
CA VAL A 25 -16.72 0.19 29.80
C VAL A 25 -16.17 1.56 30.21
N VAL A 26 -14.85 1.72 30.11
CA VAL A 26 -14.25 3.02 29.92
C VAL A 26 -14.85 3.49 28.62
N ILE A 27 -15.82 4.41 28.75
CA ILE A 27 -16.28 5.23 27.64
C ILE A 27 -15.00 5.67 26.93
N PRO A 28 -14.79 5.28 25.66
CA PRO A 28 -13.52 5.56 25.01
C PRO A 28 -13.25 7.07 25.11
N PRO A 29 -11.98 7.49 25.29
CA PRO A 29 -11.65 8.90 25.11
C PRO A 29 -12.24 9.33 23.77
N GLU A 30 -12.84 10.52 23.74
CA GLU A 30 -13.58 11.06 22.59
C GLU A 30 -12.94 10.65 21.26
N PRO A 31 -13.72 10.30 20.20
CA PRO A 31 -13.14 10.18 18.85
C PRO A 31 -12.30 11.43 18.63
N ILE A 32 -11.06 11.30 18.12
CA ILE A 32 -10.18 12.43 17.81
C ILE A 32 -11.08 13.53 17.26
N LYS A 33 -11.36 14.54 18.09
CA LYS A 33 -12.18 15.67 17.69
C LYS A 33 -11.46 16.19 16.46
N ASP A 34 -12.14 16.17 15.33
CA ASP A 34 -11.62 16.57 14.03
C ASP A 34 -10.72 17.80 14.17
N VAL A 35 -9.40 17.57 14.29
CA VAL A 35 -8.45 18.67 14.54
C VAL A 35 -8.59 19.69 13.40
N TYR A 36 -8.85 19.15 12.21
CA TYR A 36 -9.05 19.84 10.95
C TYR A 36 -10.36 20.65 10.84
N THR A 37 -11.46 20.27 11.48
CA THR A 37 -12.76 20.97 11.26
C THR A 37 -12.79 22.37 11.87
N ASN A 38 -11.97 22.59 12.91
CA ASN A 38 -11.80 23.88 13.56
C ASN A 38 -10.52 24.61 13.11
N ALA A 39 -9.78 24.05 12.16
CA ALA A 39 -8.55 24.67 11.66
C ALA A 39 -8.85 25.98 10.92
N SER A 40 -7.95 26.96 11.06
CA SER A 40 -8.03 28.22 10.31
C SER A 40 -7.41 28.10 8.92
N PHE A 41 -7.68 29.06 8.03
CA PHE A 41 -7.08 29.14 6.69
C PHE A 41 -6.32 30.47 6.54
N ASN A 42 -5.01 30.38 6.29
CA ASN A 42 -4.11 31.53 6.19
C ASN A 42 -3.86 31.99 4.74
N TYR A 43 -3.79 31.04 3.79
CA TYR A 43 -3.52 31.31 2.37
C TYR A 43 -2.16 31.98 2.10
N ASN A 44 -1.12 31.51 2.78
CA ASN A 44 0.27 31.95 2.70
C ASN A 44 1.00 31.39 1.47
N PHE A 45 0.39 31.46 0.29
CA PHE A 45 0.95 30.85 -0.92
C PHE A 45 2.36 31.36 -1.25
N SER A 46 2.66 32.64 -1.02
CA SER A 46 4.01 33.19 -1.24
C SER A 46 5.12 32.42 -0.55
N ASP A 47 4.83 31.87 0.64
CA ASP A 47 5.81 31.21 1.50
C ASP A 47 5.83 29.69 1.26
N VAL A 48 4.69 29.11 0.90
CA VAL A 48 4.52 27.67 0.68
C VAL A 48 4.93 27.26 -0.74
N ASP A 49 4.62 28.09 -1.73
CA ASP A 49 4.81 27.79 -3.15
C ASP A 49 6.24 27.36 -3.51
N PRO A 50 7.32 28.04 -3.08
CA PRO A 50 8.69 27.62 -3.40
C PRO A 50 9.05 26.26 -2.80
N LYS A 51 8.44 25.91 -1.66
CA LYS A 51 8.75 24.71 -0.88
C LYS A 51 8.08 23.46 -1.44
N ILE A 52 6.85 23.60 -1.93
CA ILE A 52 6.07 22.50 -2.50
C ILE A 52 6.33 22.29 -3.99
N ASN A 53 6.89 23.29 -4.69
CA ASN A 53 7.19 23.24 -6.13
C ASN A 53 7.92 21.96 -6.58
N PRO A 54 8.95 21.45 -5.87
CA PRO A 54 9.63 20.22 -6.30
C PRO A 54 8.70 19.01 -6.41
N ILE A 55 7.73 18.90 -5.50
CA ILE A 55 6.75 17.80 -5.48
C ILE A 55 5.76 17.97 -6.62
N PHE A 56 5.25 19.18 -6.84
CA PHE A 56 4.32 19.43 -7.95
C PHE A 56 4.98 19.21 -9.31
N ASN A 57 6.26 19.56 -9.47
CA ASN A 57 7.01 19.21 -10.67
C ASN A 57 7.11 17.70 -10.87
N GLY A 58 7.32 16.93 -9.79
CA GLY A 58 7.29 15.48 -9.82
C GLY A 58 5.91 14.92 -10.21
N TYR A 59 4.83 15.45 -9.63
CA TYR A 59 3.47 15.07 -10.00
C TYR A 59 3.16 15.34 -11.46
N ILE A 60 3.52 16.51 -12.00
CA ILE A 60 3.28 16.81 -13.42
C ILE A 60 4.05 15.84 -14.32
N LYS A 61 5.31 15.52 -14.01
CA LYS A 61 6.07 14.52 -14.77
C LYS A 61 5.41 13.13 -14.74
N THR A 62 4.97 12.69 -13.56
CA THR A 62 4.30 11.40 -13.38
C THR A 62 2.93 11.38 -14.08
N TYR A 63 2.19 12.48 -14.01
CA TYR A 63 0.95 12.69 -14.75
C TYR A 63 1.16 12.58 -16.27
N GLU A 64 2.14 13.29 -16.81
CA GLU A 64 2.48 13.25 -18.24
C GLU A 64 2.88 11.85 -18.70
N SER A 65 3.60 11.11 -17.86
CA SER A 65 3.90 9.71 -18.10
C SER A 65 2.63 8.85 -18.15
N ALA A 66 1.71 9.06 -17.20
CA ALA A 66 0.46 8.30 -17.07
C ALA A 66 -0.58 8.55 -18.18
N VAL A 67 -0.54 9.72 -18.84
CA VAL A 67 -1.44 10.03 -19.98
C VAL A 67 -0.82 9.67 -21.32
N ASN A 68 0.51 9.58 -21.41
CA ASN A 68 1.22 9.17 -22.61
C ASN A 68 1.16 7.65 -22.79
N GLN A 69 0.38 7.17 -23.77
CA GLN A 69 0.20 5.75 -24.03
C GLN A 69 1.49 4.98 -24.35
N ALA A 70 2.51 5.66 -24.90
CA ALA A 70 3.81 5.04 -25.16
C ALA A 70 4.67 4.84 -23.90
N LYS A 71 4.33 5.53 -22.79
CA LYS A 71 5.00 5.41 -21.48
C LYS A 71 4.16 4.64 -20.47
N TRP A 72 2.84 4.77 -20.56
CA TRP A 72 1.87 4.08 -19.72
C TRP A 72 0.81 3.41 -20.59
N GLN A 73 1.09 2.16 -20.97
CA GLN A 73 0.21 1.36 -21.83
C GLN A 73 -1.16 1.07 -21.20
N TYR A 74 -1.28 1.24 -19.89
CA TYR A 74 -2.49 0.98 -19.11
C TYR A 74 -3.41 2.19 -18.93
N ASN A 75 -3.21 3.28 -19.70
CA ASN A 75 -4.00 4.52 -19.59
C ASN A 75 -5.52 4.34 -19.79
N ASN A 76 -5.94 3.23 -20.41
CA ASN A 76 -7.34 2.83 -20.58
C ASN A 76 -7.96 2.23 -19.32
N TYR A 77 -7.14 1.68 -18.43
CA TYR A 77 -7.59 1.08 -17.17
C TYR A 77 -7.36 2.01 -15.98
N TYR A 78 -6.23 2.72 -15.98
CA TYR A 78 -5.83 3.62 -14.92
C TYR A 78 -5.12 4.84 -15.49
N SER A 79 -5.59 6.03 -15.15
CA SER A 79 -4.95 7.28 -15.52
C SER A 79 -5.32 8.38 -14.53
N LEU A 80 -4.35 9.23 -14.21
CA LEU A 80 -4.52 10.35 -13.29
C LEU A 80 -5.52 11.41 -13.81
N LYS A 81 -5.85 11.41 -15.11
CA LYS A 81 -6.83 12.33 -15.73
C LYS A 81 -8.26 12.26 -15.18
N ASN A 82 -8.55 11.25 -14.36
CA ASN A 82 -9.86 11.04 -13.75
C ASN A 82 -9.90 11.47 -12.27
N LEU A 83 -8.80 11.97 -11.70
CA LEU A 83 -8.66 12.19 -10.26
C LEU A 83 -8.52 13.69 -9.93
N ASN A 84 -9.61 14.28 -9.43
CA ASN A 84 -9.51 15.58 -8.75
C ASN A 84 -8.79 15.38 -7.41
N THR A 85 -7.70 16.11 -7.19
CA THR A 85 -6.86 15.91 -6.01
C THR A 85 -6.65 17.20 -5.26
N ILE A 86 -6.94 17.21 -3.96
CA ILE A 86 -6.74 18.34 -3.04
C ILE A 86 -5.52 18.09 -2.18
N ILE A 87 -4.64 19.07 -2.08
CA ILE A 87 -3.44 19.03 -1.24
C ILE A 87 -3.52 20.17 -0.24
N PHE A 88 -3.66 19.83 1.03
CA PHE A 88 -3.70 20.73 2.17
C PHE A 88 -2.31 20.87 2.76
N ALA A 89 -1.63 22.00 2.54
CA ALA A 89 -0.43 22.36 3.31
C ALA A 89 -0.88 22.79 4.72
N TYR A 90 -0.58 21.95 5.72
CA TYR A 90 -1.18 22.03 7.04
C TYR A 90 -0.12 22.17 8.15
N ASP A 91 -0.21 23.23 8.94
CA ASP A 91 0.56 23.42 10.17
C ASP A 91 -0.22 22.77 11.33
N ARG A 92 0.20 21.56 11.69
CA ARG A 92 -0.44 20.80 12.76
C ARG A 92 -0.31 21.48 14.12
N ASP A 93 0.83 22.11 14.38
CA ASP A 93 1.13 22.70 15.69
C ASP A 93 0.29 23.97 15.90
N ALA A 94 0.07 24.73 14.83
CA ALA A 94 -0.81 25.91 14.83
C ALA A 94 -2.28 25.59 14.51
N ASN A 95 -2.60 24.34 14.21
CA ASN A 95 -3.89 23.87 13.70
C ASN A 95 -4.46 24.77 12.58
N ASN A 96 -3.68 24.97 11.51
CA ASN A 96 -4.08 25.82 10.40
C ASN A 96 -3.67 25.27 9.03
N PHE A 97 -4.41 25.67 8.00
CA PHE A 97 -4.06 25.44 6.61
C PHE A 97 -3.31 26.66 6.09
N ASP A 98 -2.00 26.49 5.90
CA ASP A 98 -1.13 27.51 5.34
C ASP A 98 -1.51 27.77 3.87
N ALA A 99 -1.74 26.72 3.08
CA ALA A 99 -2.16 26.81 1.68
C ALA A 99 -2.96 25.57 1.28
N VAL A 100 -3.82 25.70 0.26
CA VAL A 100 -4.53 24.56 -0.31
C VAL A 100 -4.45 24.62 -1.82
N TYR A 101 -4.11 23.49 -2.42
CA TYR A 101 -3.97 23.33 -3.86
C TYR A 101 -4.92 22.28 -4.36
N MET A 102 -5.31 22.39 -5.63
CA MET A 102 -6.05 21.34 -6.30
C MET A 102 -5.47 21.07 -7.68
N ILE A 103 -5.27 19.78 -7.97
CA ILE A 103 -4.97 19.29 -9.32
C ILE A 103 -6.31 18.99 -9.98
N VAL A 104 -6.59 19.72 -11.06
CA VAL A 104 -7.82 19.62 -11.85
C VAL A 104 -7.47 19.10 -13.23
N PRO A 105 -7.77 17.82 -13.53
CA PRO A 105 -7.61 17.30 -14.89
C PRO A 105 -8.62 17.96 -15.84
N PRO A 106 -8.44 17.87 -17.18
CA PRO A 106 -9.27 18.58 -18.16
C PRO A 106 -10.75 18.18 -18.10
N ASN A 107 -11.02 16.93 -17.73
CA ASN A 107 -12.36 16.39 -17.56
C ASN A 107 -12.84 16.41 -16.09
N GLY A 108 -12.04 17.03 -15.20
CA GLY A 108 -12.33 17.15 -13.78
C GLY A 108 -13.57 18.00 -13.52
N LYS A 109 -14.46 17.50 -12.67
CA LYS A 109 -15.66 18.25 -12.26
C LYS A 109 -15.32 19.16 -11.08
N TYR A 110 -15.01 20.42 -11.35
CA TYR A 110 -14.91 21.46 -10.33
C TYR A 110 -15.55 22.74 -10.84
N THR A 111 -16.47 23.29 -10.05
CA THR A 111 -17.29 24.47 -10.42
C THR A 111 -16.84 25.74 -9.70
N GLY A 112 -15.77 25.68 -8.91
CA GLY A 112 -15.20 26.85 -8.25
C GLY A 112 -14.30 27.66 -9.18
N ASP A 113 -13.63 28.65 -8.61
CA ASP A 113 -12.71 29.51 -9.36
C ASP A 113 -11.45 28.74 -9.79
N LEU A 114 -11.14 28.82 -11.08
CA LEU A 114 -9.96 28.21 -11.73
C LEU A 114 -8.91 29.26 -12.12
N SER A 115 -9.11 30.54 -11.80
CA SER A 115 -8.29 31.64 -12.30
C SER A 115 -6.94 31.80 -11.58
N ASP A 116 -6.84 31.39 -10.32
CA ASP A 116 -5.59 31.41 -9.55
C ASP A 116 -4.77 30.13 -9.81
N GLU A 117 -4.25 30.03 -11.03
CA GLU A 117 -3.41 28.91 -11.45
C GLU A 117 -2.01 28.99 -10.83
N TYR A 118 -1.60 27.91 -10.16
CA TYR A 118 -0.23 27.70 -9.74
C TYR A 118 0.59 27.17 -10.91
N GLN A 119 1.67 27.88 -11.24
CA GLN A 119 2.55 27.52 -12.35
C GLN A 119 3.77 26.75 -11.81
N THR A 120 3.86 25.48 -12.18
CA THR A 120 5.05 24.65 -12.06
C THR A 120 6.04 24.95 -13.19
N SER A 121 7.29 24.46 -13.09
CA SER A 121 8.26 24.59 -14.19
C SER A 121 7.94 23.69 -15.38
N ASN A 122 7.11 22.66 -15.17
CA ASN A 122 6.52 21.82 -16.22
C ASN A 122 5.02 22.11 -16.31
N THR A 123 4.42 22.06 -17.50
CA THR A 123 2.98 22.23 -17.70
C THR A 123 2.41 20.94 -18.26
N ALA A 124 1.31 20.44 -17.71
CA ALA A 124 0.68 19.24 -18.23
C ALA A 124 0.18 19.45 -19.67
N SER A 125 0.60 18.55 -20.56
CA SER A 125 0.28 18.60 -21.99
C SER A 125 -1.22 18.52 -22.36
N ASP A 126 -2.08 18.03 -21.48
CA ASP A 126 -3.50 17.82 -21.77
C ASP A 126 -4.42 18.94 -21.23
N GLY A 127 -3.84 19.95 -20.60
CA GLY A 127 -4.59 21.06 -19.99
C GLY A 127 -4.95 20.85 -18.52
N THR A 128 -4.38 19.84 -17.84
CA THR A 128 -4.46 19.73 -16.38
C THR A 128 -3.89 20.99 -15.73
N LYS A 129 -4.59 21.49 -14.71
CA LYS A 129 -4.22 22.69 -13.97
C LYS A 129 -3.95 22.37 -12.52
N ILE A 130 -2.96 23.03 -11.94
CA ILE A 130 -2.83 23.14 -10.50
C ILE A 130 -3.38 24.52 -10.12
N ILE A 131 -4.35 24.58 -9.23
CA ILE A 131 -4.94 25.84 -8.78
C ILE A 131 -4.71 26.02 -7.28
N ARG A 132 -4.59 27.27 -6.85
CA ARG A 132 -4.65 27.67 -5.45
C ARG A 132 -6.12 27.81 -5.06
N VAL A 133 -6.56 27.09 -4.02
CA VAL A 133 -7.96 27.04 -3.62
C VAL A 133 -8.22 27.94 -2.41
N ASN A 134 -9.03 28.98 -2.62
CA ASN A 134 -9.39 29.97 -1.59
C ASN A 134 -10.85 29.89 -1.13
N ASP A 135 -11.62 28.91 -1.62
CA ASP A 135 -13.02 28.72 -1.24
C ASP A 135 -13.13 28.00 0.12
N LYS A 136 -13.16 28.79 1.20
CA LYS A 136 -13.30 28.27 2.58
C LYS A 136 -14.54 27.39 2.77
N ALA A 137 -15.64 27.69 2.10
CA ALA A 137 -16.88 26.93 2.28
C ALA A 137 -16.74 25.54 1.66
N PHE A 138 -16.27 25.48 0.41
CA PHE A 138 -15.96 24.21 -0.26
C PHE A 138 -14.93 23.37 0.53
N LEU A 139 -13.85 24.00 1.01
CA LEU A 139 -12.82 23.27 1.76
C LEU A 139 -13.34 22.72 3.08
N LYS A 140 -14.21 23.45 3.78
CA LYS A 140 -14.89 22.95 4.99
C LYS A 140 -15.83 21.80 4.67
N ASP A 141 -16.64 21.92 3.61
CA ASP A 141 -17.52 20.84 3.16
C ASP A 141 -16.71 19.58 2.84
N LEU A 142 -15.57 19.72 2.17
CA LEU A 142 -14.68 18.62 1.83
C LEU A 142 -14.06 17.97 3.07
N ILE A 143 -13.56 18.77 4.02
CA ILE A 143 -13.01 18.28 5.29
C ILE A 143 -14.09 17.53 6.10
N ASN A 144 -15.32 18.04 6.10
CA ASN A 144 -16.46 17.41 6.78
C ASN A 144 -16.94 16.13 6.08
N ALA A 145 -16.77 16.04 4.76
CA ALA A 145 -17.19 14.89 3.94
C ALA A 145 -16.14 13.79 3.84
N ARG A 146 -15.00 13.91 4.54
CA ARG A 146 -13.95 12.88 4.55
C ARG A 146 -14.50 11.58 5.13
N LEU A 147 -14.17 10.47 4.49
CA LEU A 147 -14.59 9.15 4.94
C LEU A 147 -13.70 8.61 6.08
N SER A 148 -12.52 9.18 6.29
CA SER A 148 -11.57 8.80 7.34
C SER A 148 -10.94 10.03 8.00
N GLY A 149 -10.55 9.91 9.27
CA GLY A 149 -9.81 10.96 10.00
C GLY A 149 -8.32 11.02 9.67
N SER A 150 -7.85 10.27 8.66
CA SER A 150 -6.45 10.16 8.27
C SER A 150 -5.94 11.41 7.53
N SER A 151 -4.61 11.54 7.46
CA SER A 151 -3.93 12.61 6.71
C SER A 151 -4.02 12.44 5.19
N PHE A 152 -4.76 11.46 4.70
CA PHE A 152 -5.06 11.25 3.28
C PHE A 152 -6.33 10.42 3.16
N GLY A 153 -6.97 10.41 2.00
CA GLY A 153 -8.09 9.53 1.73
C GLY A 153 -9.06 10.09 0.70
N LYS A 154 -10.31 9.65 0.82
CA LYS A 154 -11.40 10.00 -0.09
C LYS A 154 -12.40 10.92 0.58
N ALA A 155 -12.84 11.95 -0.14
CA ALA A 155 -13.97 12.77 0.22
C ALA A 155 -14.93 12.88 -0.96
N LYS A 156 -16.24 12.89 -0.69
CA LYS A 156 -17.25 13.06 -1.73
C LYS A 156 -18.07 14.32 -1.47
N VAL A 157 -17.97 15.29 -2.37
CA VAL A 157 -18.69 16.57 -2.28
C VAL A 157 -19.46 16.80 -3.58
N LYS A 158 -20.77 17.04 -3.47
CA LYS A 158 -21.66 17.31 -4.63
C LYS A 158 -21.51 16.27 -5.77
N ASP A 159 -21.50 14.98 -5.40
CA ASP A 159 -21.34 13.85 -6.31
C ASP A 159 -20.01 13.78 -7.09
N VAL A 160 -18.99 14.47 -6.59
CA VAL A 160 -17.61 14.38 -7.10
C VAL A 160 -16.74 13.74 -6.02
N ASP A 161 -16.01 12.69 -6.40
CA ASP A 161 -14.99 12.08 -5.56
C ASP A 161 -13.68 12.87 -5.67
N TYR A 162 -13.10 13.17 -4.52
CA TYR A 162 -11.82 13.84 -4.37
C TYR A 162 -10.86 12.94 -3.62
N LEU A 163 -9.62 12.90 -4.10
CA LEU A 163 -8.50 12.45 -3.29
C LEU A 163 -8.01 13.65 -2.47
N TYR A 164 -7.78 13.47 -1.17
CA TYR A 164 -7.19 14.53 -0.35
C TYR A 164 -5.90 14.06 0.31
N PHE A 165 -4.99 15.01 0.51
CA PHE A 165 -3.73 14.83 1.23
C PHE A 165 -3.50 16.00 2.17
N PHE A 166 -3.12 15.72 3.41
CA PHE A 166 -2.61 16.67 4.36
C PHE A 166 -1.09 16.58 4.36
N PHE A 167 -0.47 17.58 3.78
CA PHE A 167 0.96 17.72 3.74
C PHE A 167 1.41 18.57 4.92
N ASP A 168 1.90 17.91 5.96
CA ASP A 168 2.31 18.55 7.21
C ASP A 168 3.48 19.51 6.98
N LYS A 169 3.46 20.67 7.63
CA LYS A 169 4.52 21.68 7.57
C LYS A 169 5.91 21.12 7.81
N LYS A 170 6.06 20.18 8.73
CA LYS A 170 7.35 19.52 9.00
C LYS A 170 7.89 18.73 7.79
N ARG A 171 7.01 18.31 6.87
CA ARG A 171 7.38 17.60 5.64
C ARG A 171 7.77 18.56 4.52
N TYR A 172 7.10 19.70 4.37
CA TYR A 172 7.38 20.63 3.27
C TYR A 172 8.35 21.75 3.60
N ASP A 173 8.53 22.11 4.87
CA ASP A 173 9.49 23.14 5.28
C ASP A 173 10.95 22.66 5.27
N LYS A 174 11.17 21.34 5.17
CA LYS A 174 12.53 20.79 5.07
C LYS A 174 13.05 20.89 3.64
N THR A 175 14.37 20.92 3.49
CA THR A 175 15.01 20.71 2.18
C THR A 175 14.72 19.29 1.71
N LEU A 176 13.88 19.15 0.68
CA LEU A 176 13.48 17.87 0.12
C LEU A 176 14.64 17.22 -0.64
N LYS A 177 15.01 16.01 -0.26
CA LYS A 177 15.95 15.16 -1.00
C LYS A 177 15.22 14.42 -2.13
N PRO A 178 15.93 13.85 -3.12
CA PRO A 178 15.30 13.04 -4.18
C PRO A 178 14.38 11.94 -3.65
N LEU A 179 14.80 11.20 -2.61
CA LEU A 179 13.97 10.17 -1.98
C LEU A 179 12.68 10.75 -1.36
N ASP A 180 12.74 11.94 -0.78
CA ASP A 180 11.54 12.60 -0.24
C ASP A 180 10.56 12.91 -1.37
N ILE A 181 11.04 13.49 -2.47
CA ILE A 181 10.20 13.81 -3.64
C ILE A 181 9.60 12.52 -4.22
N MET A 182 10.40 11.47 -4.39
CA MET A 182 9.92 10.18 -4.89
C MET A 182 8.78 9.64 -4.03
N ARG A 183 8.91 9.64 -2.69
CA ARG A 183 7.87 9.14 -1.78
C ARG A 183 6.61 10.00 -1.80
N GLU A 184 6.74 11.33 -1.82
CA GLU A 184 5.56 12.21 -1.91
C GLU A 184 4.85 12.05 -3.26
N VAL A 185 5.62 11.88 -4.34
CA VAL A 185 5.09 11.65 -5.69
C VAL A 185 4.45 10.28 -5.83
N GLY A 186 5.10 9.27 -5.29
CA GLY A 186 4.66 7.88 -5.32
C GLY A 186 3.39 7.64 -4.52
N PHE A 187 3.31 8.22 -3.32
CA PHE A 187 2.11 8.16 -2.48
C PHE A 187 0.86 8.65 -3.22
N PHE A 188 0.96 9.69 -4.03
CA PHE A 188 -0.14 10.17 -4.85
C PHE A 188 -0.61 9.15 -5.89
N THR A 189 0.32 8.51 -6.60
CA THR A 189 -0.01 7.45 -7.57
C THR A 189 -0.55 6.20 -6.92
N HIS A 190 -0.01 5.83 -5.75
CA HIS A 190 -0.45 4.69 -4.95
C HIS A 190 -1.88 4.84 -4.48
N GLU A 191 -2.17 5.94 -3.79
CA GLU A 191 -3.51 6.24 -3.30
C GLU A 191 -4.49 6.50 -4.46
N GLY A 192 -3.99 7.03 -5.57
CA GLY A 192 -4.74 7.16 -6.81
C GLY A 192 -5.24 5.81 -7.33
N PHE A 193 -4.41 4.76 -7.28
CA PHE A 193 -4.82 3.41 -7.68
C PHE A 193 -6.01 2.91 -6.85
N HIS A 194 -5.97 3.12 -5.54
CA HIS A 194 -7.04 2.72 -4.62
C HIS A 194 -8.39 3.43 -4.89
N LEU A 195 -8.40 4.53 -5.65
CA LEU A 195 -9.63 5.19 -6.13
C LEU A 195 -10.29 4.47 -7.29
N THR A 196 -9.53 3.70 -8.05
CA THR A 196 -10.08 2.99 -9.19
C THR A 196 -10.78 1.72 -8.77
N THR A 197 -11.70 1.31 -9.63
CA THR A 197 -12.55 0.17 -9.38
C THR A 197 -11.74 -1.12 -9.24
N GLN A 198 -11.64 -1.61 -8.00
CA GLN A 198 -11.15 -2.93 -7.59
C GLN A 198 -12.09 -4.07 -8.02
N LEU A 199 -12.73 -3.91 -9.19
CA LEU A 199 -13.76 -4.80 -9.69
C LEU A 199 -13.19 -6.20 -9.87
N GLY A 200 -13.95 -7.20 -9.46
CA GLY A 200 -13.58 -8.61 -9.55
C GLY A 200 -12.97 -9.19 -8.28
N PHE A 201 -12.25 -8.40 -7.47
CA PHE A 201 -11.72 -8.92 -6.20
C PHE A 201 -12.77 -8.85 -5.10
N LYS A 202 -13.15 -10.00 -4.54
CA LYS A 202 -14.02 -10.03 -3.36
C LYS A 202 -13.16 -9.89 -2.12
N ARG A 203 -13.34 -8.81 -1.36
CA ARG A 203 -12.70 -8.62 -0.06
C ARG A 203 -13.05 -9.81 0.86
N PRO A 204 -12.08 -10.65 1.26
CA PRO A 204 -12.37 -11.82 2.08
C PRO A 204 -12.74 -11.41 3.51
N SER A 205 -13.52 -12.24 4.21
CA SER A 205 -13.92 -11.98 5.61
C SER A 205 -12.75 -11.86 6.58
N ASN A 206 -11.60 -12.45 6.25
CA ASN A 206 -10.40 -12.45 7.09
C ASN A 206 -9.43 -11.32 6.69
N SER A 207 -9.75 -10.51 5.67
CA SER A 207 -8.98 -9.28 5.35
C SER A 207 -9.29 -8.11 6.31
N LEU A 208 -9.74 -8.43 7.52
CA LEU A 208 -10.12 -7.44 8.52
C LEU A 208 -8.89 -6.68 8.99
N GLU A 209 -9.09 -5.39 9.25
CA GLU A 209 -8.09 -4.41 9.68
C GLU A 209 -7.17 -4.91 10.80
N SER A 210 -7.64 -5.82 11.66
CA SER A 210 -6.82 -6.41 12.73
C SER A 210 -5.64 -7.23 12.21
N ILE A 211 -5.80 -7.95 11.09
CA ILE A 211 -4.73 -8.81 10.54
C ILE A 211 -3.67 -7.97 9.83
N ARG A 212 -4.08 -6.86 9.20
CA ARG A 212 -3.15 -5.85 8.62
C ARG A 212 -2.13 -5.36 9.63
N PHE A 213 -2.54 -5.20 10.88
CA PHE A 213 -1.67 -4.65 11.92
C PHE A 213 -1.00 -5.73 12.78
N ASN A 214 -1.67 -6.86 13.01
CA ASN A 214 -1.12 -7.96 13.81
C ASN A 214 -1.51 -9.30 13.18
N LEU A 215 -0.53 -10.07 12.75
CA LEU A 215 -0.78 -11.46 12.38
C LEU A 215 -1.17 -12.26 13.63
N PRO A 216 -2.23 -13.08 13.56
CA PRO A 216 -2.63 -13.91 14.68
C PRO A 216 -1.59 -15.01 14.95
N SER A 217 -1.53 -15.51 16.19
CA SER A 217 -0.53 -16.51 16.61
C SER A 217 -0.62 -17.86 15.89
N ASP A 218 -1.71 -18.11 15.17
CA ASP A 218 -1.89 -19.29 14.31
C ASP A 218 -1.67 -18.99 12.82
N TYR A 219 -1.13 -17.82 12.48
CA TYR A 219 -0.62 -17.53 11.13
C TYR A 219 0.63 -18.39 10.88
N PRO A 220 0.89 -18.87 9.64
CA PRO A 220 2.09 -19.63 9.31
C PRO A 220 3.35 -18.74 9.34
N ALA A 221 3.79 -18.37 10.54
CA ALA A 221 5.04 -17.71 10.81
C ALA A 221 6.07 -18.75 11.28
N ASP A 222 6.60 -19.48 10.31
CA ASP A 222 7.60 -20.53 10.49
C ASP A 222 8.87 -20.23 9.67
N SER A 223 9.90 -21.06 9.86
CA SER A 223 11.20 -20.86 9.21
C SER A 223 11.12 -20.94 7.68
N VAL A 224 10.30 -21.85 7.15
CA VAL A 224 10.11 -21.99 5.70
C VAL A 224 9.42 -20.74 5.15
N SER A 225 8.34 -20.31 5.80
CA SER A 225 7.59 -19.11 5.38
C SER A 225 8.45 -17.85 5.42
N PHE A 226 9.24 -17.65 6.47
CA PHE A 226 10.18 -16.53 6.57
C PHE A 226 11.23 -16.56 5.44
N SER A 227 11.89 -17.70 5.22
CA SER A 227 12.93 -17.81 4.20
C SER A 227 12.37 -17.58 2.78
N LEU A 228 11.15 -18.06 2.51
CA LEU A 228 10.45 -17.80 1.24
C LEU A 228 10.23 -16.29 1.04
N ILE A 229 9.74 -15.58 2.06
CA ILE A 229 9.53 -14.12 2.02
C ILE A 229 10.84 -13.39 1.79
N ALA A 230 11.89 -13.71 2.55
CA ALA A 230 13.20 -13.09 2.45
C ALA A 230 13.82 -13.31 1.04
N SER A 231 13.76 -14.53 0.50
CA SER A 231 14.19 -14.83 -0.87
C SER A 231 13.38 -14.03 -1.89
N GLY A 232 12.07 -13.93 -1.73
CA GLY A 232 11.22 -13.12 -2.59
C GLY A 232 11.64 -11.64 -2.59
N ILE A 233 11.85 -11.05 -1.42
CA ILE A 233 12.30 -9.65 -1.31
C ILE A 233 13.68 -9.46 -1.97
N LYS A 234 14.59 -10.43 -1.81
CA LYS A 234 15.88 -10.38 -2.48
C LYS A 234 15.76 -10.44 -4.01
N MET A 235 14.86 -11.27 -4.52
CA MET A 235 14.56 -11.32 -5.95
C MET A 235 13.92 -10.02 -6.45
N TYR A 236 13.01 -9.42 -5.68
CA TYR A 236 12.37 -8.14 -6.01
C TYR A 236 13.39 -7.03 -6.26
N GLU A 237 14.41 -6.91 -5.39
CA GLU A 237 15.50 -5.94 -5.55
C GLU A 237 16.14 -6.03 -6.95
N SER A 238 16.42 -7.26 -7.42
CA SER A 238 16.98 -7.48 -8.75
C SER A 238 15.98 -7.23 -9.87
N ILE A 239 14.70 -7.56 -9.70
CA ILE A 239 13.66 -7.31 -10.70
C ILE A 239 13.48 -5.81 -10.96
N LEU A 240 13.52 -5.01 -9.89
CA LEU A 240 13.26 -3.58 -9.98
C LEU A 240 14.42 -2.79 -10.59
N PHE A 241 15.65 -3.12 -10.23
CA PHE A 241 16.82 -2.30 -10.58
C PHE A 241 17.81 -2.95 -11.55
N ASP A 242 17.81 -4.27 -11.66
CA ASP A 242 18.78 -4.97 -12.49
C ASP A 242 18.14 -5.41 -13.81
N ASN A 243 18.94 -5.44 -14.89
CA ASN A 243 18.47 -6.02 -16.14
C ASN A 243 18.49 -7.55 -16.05
N ILE A 244 17.41 -8.12 -15.52
CA ILE A 244 17.27 -9.58 -15.41
C ILE A 244 17.18 -10.22 -16.81
N GLN A 245 18.14 -11.10 -17.13
CA GLN A 245 18.18 -11.82 -18.40
C GLN A 245 17.18 -13.00 -18.43
N ASN A 246 16.98 -13.68 -17.30
CA ASN A 246 16.14 -14.88 -17.22
C ASN A 246 14.81 -14.60 -16.51
N THR A 247 13.98 -13.72 -17.09
CA THR A 247 12.70 -13.30 -16.48
C THR A 247 11.76 -14.49 -16.23
N GLU A 248 11.78 -15.51 -17.08
CA GLU A 248 10.98 -16.73 -16.91
C GLU A 248 11.38 -17.56 -15.68
N ASP A 249 12.67 -17.61 -15.33
CA ASP A 249 13.12 -18.36 -14.14
C ASP A 249 12.62 -17.68 -12.85
N TYR A 250 12.60 -16.35 -12.82
CA TYR A 250 11.95 -15.59 -11.75
C TYR A 250 10.44 -15.84 -11.67
N VAL A 251 9.75 -16.02 -12.81
CA VAL A 251 8.33 -16.43 -12.82
C VAL A 251 8.14 -17.79 -12.16
N LYS A 252 8.98 -18.78 -12.51
CA LYS A 252 8.95 -20.13 -11.90
C LYS A 252 9.21 -20.04 -10.39
N MET A 253 10.23 -19.28 -10.00
CA MET A 253 10.59 -19.06 -8.60
C MET A 253 9.44 -18.42 -7.80
N TYR A 254 8.84 -17.33 -8.28
CA TYR A 254 7.70 -16.72 -7.58
C TYR A 254 6.46 -17.64 -7.53
N TYR A 255 6.21 -18.41 -8.58
CA TYR A 255 5.13 -19.41 -8.59
C TYR A 255 5.34 -20.48 -7.52
N VAL A 256 6.55 -21.06 -7.43
CA VAL A 256 6.90 -22.06 -6.41
C VAL A 256 6.87 -21.44 -5.01
N LEU A 257 7.36 -20.21 -4.85
CA LEU A 257 7.31 -19.47 -3.58
C LEU A 257 5.89 -19.37 -3.04
N PHE A 258 4.94 -18.85 -3.83
CA PHE A 258 3.55 -18.74 -3.39
C PHE A 258 2.89 -20.10 -3.18
N LYS A 259 3.20 -21.08 -4.04
CA LYS A 259 2.68 -22.44 -3.89
C LYS A 259 3.13 -23.07 -2.57
N LYS A 260 4.39 -22.88 -2.16
CA LYS A 260 4.92 -23.36 -0.89
C LYS A 260 4.33 -22.59 0.30
N LEU A 261 4.21 -21.26 0.23
CA LEU A 261 3.53 -20.47 1.28
C LEU A 261 2.09 -20.97 1.51
N LYS A 262 1.32 -21.18 0.44
CA LYS A 262 -0.03 -21.75 0.54
C LYS A 262 -0.03 -23.13 1.21
N ALA A 263 0.97 -23.97 0.93
CA ALA A 263 1.09 -25.28 1.54
C ALA A 263 1.48 -25.23 3.03
N GLN A 264 2.14 -24.16 3.49
CA GLN A 264 2.45 -23.95 4.91
C GLN A 264 1.25 -23.46 5.72
N ASP A 265 0.20 -22.95 5.07
CA ASP A 265 -1.02 -22.53 5.75
C ASP A 265 -1.86 -23.73 6.24
N ASN A 266 -1.48 -24.26 7.38
CA ASN A 266 -2.15 -25.37 8.06
C ASN A 266 -3.16 -24.90 9.13
N SER A 267 -3.42 -23.58 9.22
CA SER A 267 -4.29 -22.96 10.23
C SER A 267 -5.77 -23.34 10.10
N GLY A 268 -6.19 -23.83 8.92
CA GLY A 268 -7.59 -24.02 8.56
C GLY A 268 -8.37 -22.72 8.29
N LYS A 269 -7.70 -21.56 8.36
CA LYS A 269 -8.30 -20.24 8.14
C LYS A 269 -7.95 -19.63 6.78
N ASN A 270 -7.07 -20.29 6.02
CA ASN A 270 -6.62 -19.88 4.69
C ASN A 270 -6.09 -18.43 4.70
N TYR A 271 -5.26 -18.07 5.68
CA TYR A 271 -4.62 -16.76 5.75
C TYR A 271 -3.82 -16.41 4.49
N ILE A 272 -3.13 -17.37 3.88
CA ILE A 272 -2.36 -17.07 2.67
C ILE A 272 -3.29 -16.71 1.50
N ASP A 273 -4.34 -17.49 1.28
CA ASP A 273 -5.28 -17.24 0.18
C ASP A 273 -6.22 -16.07 0.42
N ASN A 274 -6.76 -15.95 1.63
CA ASN A 274 -7.81 -14.98 1.95
C ASN A 274 -7.29 -13.67 2.52
N TYR A 275 -6.02 -13.59 2.93
CA TYR A 275 -5.46 -12.35 3.46
C TYR A 275 -4.20 -11.97 2.69
N TYR A 276 -3.16 -12.80 2.72
CA TYR A 276 -1.87 -12.44 2.17
C TYR A 276 -1.92 -12.15 0.65
N LEU A 277 -2.51 -13.06 -0.14
CA LEU A 277 -2.68 -12.85 -1.58
C LEU A 277 -3.70 -11.75 -1.93
N TYR A 278 -4.64 -11.44 -1.02
CA TYR A 278 -5.50 -10.27 -1.15
C TYR A 278 -4.69 -8.98 -1.00
N GLU A 279 -3.84 -8.87 0.02
CA GLU A 279 -2.99 -7.68 0.22
C GLU A 279 -1.94 -7.55 -0.88
N CYS A 280 -1.32 -8.66 -1.32
CA CYS A 280 -0.43 -8.64 -2.49
C CYS A 280 -1.16 -8.15 -3.76
N TRP A 281 -2.45 -8.46 -3.92
CA TRP A 281 -3.24 -7.92 -5.01
C TRP A 281 -3.55 -6.43 -4.80
N LEU A 282 -3.96 -6.03 -3.60
CA LEU A 282 -4.38 -4.66 -3.32
C LEU A 282 -3.19 -3.70 -3.34
N GLU A 283 -2.25 -3.94 -2.46
CA GLU A 283 -1.14 -3.07 -2.12
C GLU A 283 0.04 -3.30 -3.07
N GLY A 284 0.31 -4.55 -3.47
CA GLY A 284 1.33 -4.84 -4.49
C GLY A 284 0.99 -4.29 -5.88
N SER A 285 -0.30 -4.19 -6.24
CA SER A 285 -0.70 -3.55 -7.51
C SER A 285 -0.58 -2.03 -7.47
N ALA A 286 -0.84 -1.43 -6.32
CA ALA A 286 -0.63 -0.02 -6.09
C ALA A 286 0.87 0.31 -6.17
N GLU A 287 1.73 -0.49 -5.54
CA GLU A 287 3.19 -0.39 -5.60
C GLU A 287 3.72 -0.56 -7.04
N PHE A 288 3.25 -1.58 -7.78
CA PHE A 288 3.58 -1.76 -9.18
C PHE A 288 3.24 -0.52 -10.03
N THR A 289 2.06 0.05 -9.78
CA THR A 289 1.58 1.24 -10.48
C THR A 289 2.43 2.46 -10.16
N GLU A 290 2.70 2.68 -8.87
CA GLU A 290 3.56 3.74 -8.37
C GLU A 290 4.92 3.71 -9.06
N TYR A 291 5.65 2.60 -8.95
CA TYR A 291 7.02 2.55 -9.45
C TYR A 291 7.10 2.53 -10.96
N SER A 292 6.19 1.83 -11.66
CA SER A 292 6.18 1.85 -13.12
C SER A 292 5.98 3.28 -13.66
N MET A 293 5.10 4.06 -13.03
CA MET A 293 4.89 5.46 -13.40
C MET A 293 6.07 6.36 -13.03
N ASN A 294 6.63 6.20 -11.82
CA ASN A 294 7.72 7.03 -11.33
C ASN A 294 9.04 6.76 -12.06
N ILE A 295 9.32 5.51 -12.45
CA ILE A 295 10.44 5.15 -13.30
C ILE A 295 10.23 5.73 -14.70
N GLY A 296 9.05 5.54 -15.31
CA GLY A 296 8.73 6.06 -16.65
C GLY A 296 8.73 7.59 -16.74
N SER A 297 8.48 8.28 -15.63
CA SER A 297 8.53 9.74 -15.52
C SER A 297 9.91 10.31 -15.18
N GLY A 298 10.86 9.44 -14.78
CA GLY A 298 12.19 9.85 -14.31
C GLY A 298 12.17 10.55 -12.95
N VAL A 299 11.09 10.39 -12.17
CA VAL A 299 11.03 10.83 -10.77
C VAL A 299 11.79 9.85 -9.86
N MET A 300 11.72 8.56 -10.18
CA MET A 300 12.51 7.53 -9.54
C MET A 300 13.74 7.21 -10.40
N ASP A 301 14.92 7.31 -9.79
CA ASP A 301 16.20 6.96 -10.41
C ASP A 301 16.90 5.92 -9.54
N GLY A 302 16.91 4.67 -10.00
CA GLY A 302 17.54 3.53 -9.31
C GLY A 302 19.06 3.64 -9.16
N SER A 303 19.71 4.62 -9.81
CA SER A 303 21.13 4.91 -9.58
C SER A 303 21.38 5.68 -8.28
N ILE A 304 20.35 6.28 -7.68
CA ILE A 304 20.43 6.99 -6.41
C ILE A 304 20.52 5.96 -5.27
N PRO A 305 21.62 5.93 -4.47
CA PRO A 305 21.82 4.91 -3.45
C PRO A 305 20.70 4.81 -2.42
N GLU A 306 20.13 5.95 -2.01
CA GLU A 306 19.06 5.99 -1.02
C GLU A 306 17.76 5.37 -1.54
N ILE A 307 17.45 5.56 -2.83
CA ILE A 307 16.27 4.94 -3.49
C ILE A 307 16.48 3.43 -3.62
N ARG A 308 17.69 3.02 -4.00
CA ARG A 308 18.02 1.60 -4.13
C ARG A 308 17.98 0.90 -2.78
N TYR A 309 18.51 1.54 -1.72
CA TYR A 309 18.44 1.00 -0.37
C TYR A 309 17.00 0.80 0.10
N ASP A 310 16.12 1.78 -0.09
CA ASP A 310 14.69 1.73 0.31
C ASP A 310 13.93 0.54 -0.29
N ASN A 311 14.43 0.00 -1.41
CA ASN A 311 13.84 -1.10 -2.14
C ASN A 311 14.68 -2.39 -2.09
N SER A 312 15.69 -2.43 -1.21
CA SER A 312 16.66 -3.55 -1.14
C SER A 312 16.25 -4.62 -0.13
N TYR A 313 16.90 -5.78 -0.23
CA TYR A 313 16.85 -6.78 0.84
C TYR A 313 17.54 -6.29 2.14
N GLN A 314 18.54 -5.42 2.03
CA GLN A 314 19.25 -4.92 3.21
C GLN A 314 18.35 -4.06 4.10
N GLU A 315 17.48 -3.25 3.50
CA GLU A 315 16.51 -2.44 4.24
C GLU A 315 15.48 -3.31 4.97
N PHE A 316 15.01 -4.41 4.37
CA PHE A 316 14.20 -5.41 5.05
C PHE A 316 14.92 -6.01 6.28
N VAL A 317 16.20 -6.36 6.15
CA VAL A 317 17.00 -6.90 7.27
C VAL A 317 17.18 -5.86 8.38
N ASP A 318 17.53 -4.62 8.02
CA ASP A 318 17.77 -3.55 8.99
C ASP A 318 16.49 -3.15 9.72
N LEU A 319 15.35 -3.11 9.02
CA LEU A 319 14.04 -2.88 9.58
C LEU A 319 13.65 -3.99 10.56
N THR A 320 13.83 -5.26 10.17
CA THR A 320 13.55 -6.40 11.04
C THR A 320 14.34 -6.31 12.34
N LYS A 321 15.66 -6.07 12.26
CA LYS A 321 16.53 -5.90 13.44
C LYS A 321 16.09 -4.73 14.32
N LYS A 322 15.70 -3.61 13.71
CA LYS A 322 15.23 -2.43 14.43
C LYS A 322 13.94 -2.71 15.19
N GLU A 323 12.97 -3.38 14.57
CA GLU A 323 11.71 -3.71 15.21
C GLU A 323 11.88 -4.76 16.33
N ILE A 324 12.80 -5.72 16.18
CA ILE A 324 13.20 -6.64 17.25
C ILE A 324 13.81 -5.87 18.43
N ALA A 325 14.80 -5.00 18.16
CA ALA A 325 15.52 -4.26 19.19
C ALA A 325 14.64 -3.26 19.96
N ALA A 326 13.58 -2.73 19.34
CA ALA A 326 12.67 -1.79 19.97
C ALA A 326 11.90 -2.42 21.15
N GLY A 327 11.65 -3.75 21.12
CA GLY A 327 11.05 -4.55 22.19
C GLY A 327 9.61 -4.21 22.58
N VAL A 328 9.13 -3.00 22.25
CA VAL A 328 7.76 -2.53 22.47
C VAL A 328 7.15 -2.16 21.10
N PRO A 329 6.04 -2.77 20.71
CA PRO A 329 5.32 -2.42 19.48
C PRO A 329 4.89 -0.96 19.48
N PRO A 330 5.08 -0.21 18.37
CA PRO A 330 4.49 1.11 18.25
C PRO A 330 2.98 1.05 18.37
N THR A 331 2.39 2.09 18.96
CA THR A 331 0.94 2.29 18.92
C THR A 331 0.62 3.17 17.72
N VAL A 332 -0.25 2.69 16.82
CA VAL A 332 -0.79 3.52 15.74
C VAL A 332 -2.20 3.96 16.09
N ILE A 333 -2.59 5.16 15.67
CA ILE A 333 -3.98 5.59 15.76
C ILE A 333 -4.67 5.23 14.45
N TYR A 334 -5.60 4.28 14.51
CA TYR A 334 -6.40 3.86 13.37
C TYR A 334 -7.89 4.04 13.66
N ASN A 335 -8.58 4.79 12.80
CA ASN A 335 -9.99 5.19 13.00
C ASN A 335 -10.24 5.81 14.39
N GLY A 336 -9.32 6.66 14.85
CA GLY A 336 -9.41 7.34 16.14
C GLY A 336 -9.17 6.46 17.36
N LYS A 337 -8.75 5.20 17.17
CA LYS A 337 -8.41 4.28 18.26
C LYS A 337 -6.93 3.96 18.23
N GLU A 338 -6.29 4.10 19.38
CA GLU A 338 -4.96 3.56 19.61
C GLU A 338 -4.98 2.04 19.47
N ARG A 339 -4.06 1.51 18.66
CA ARG A 339 -3.85 0.08 18.48
C ARG A 339 -2.37 -0.19 18.60
N VAL A 340 -2.05 -1.21 19.39
CA VAL A 340 -0.70 -1.77 19.44
C VAL A 340 -0.47 -2.56 18.16
N VAL A 341 0.65 -2.29 17.50
CA VAL A 341 0.98 -2.85 16.19
C VAL A 341 2.36 -3.47 16.26
N TYR A 342 2.42 -4.77 16.04
CA TYR A 342 3.64 -5.54 15.99
C TYR A 342 4.04 -5.72 14.53
N TYR A 343 5.26 -5.29 14.19
CA TYR A 343 5.88 -5.58 12.89
C TYR A 343 5.10 -5.12 11.66
N ALA A 344 4.24 -4.10 11.78
CA ALA A 344 3.44 -3.65 10.64
C ALA A 344 4.30 -3.23 9.45
N GLN A 345 5.45 -2.60 9.68
CA GLN A 345 6.32 -2.19 8.58
C GLN A 345 6.86 -3.42 7.85
N LEU A 346 7.15 -4.51 8.58
CA LEU A 346 7.60 -5.78 8.03
C LEU A 346 6.50 -6.53 7.27
N VAL A 347 5.26 -6.49 7.76
CA VAL A 347 4.11 -7.08 7.05
C VAL A 347 3.81 -6.28 5.78
N GLU A 348 3.79 -4.95 5.89
CA GLU A 348 3.58 -4.00 4.79
C GLU A 348 4.58 -4.25 3.66
N ILE A 349 5.87 -4.17 3.97
CA ILE A 349 6.92 -4.30 2.97
C ILE A 349 6.88 -5.64 2.24
N THR A 350 6.45 -6.69 2.94
CA THR A 350 6.38 -8.04 2.40
C THR A 350 5.31 -8.15 1.32
N TYR A 351 4.07 -7.74 1.57
CA TYR A 351 3.03 -7.86 0.55
C TYR A 351 3.17 -6.81 -0.57
N TYR A 352 3.78 -5.65 -0.32
CA TYR A 352 4.10 -4.67 -1.36
C TYR A 352 5.11 -5.26 -2.35
N LYS A 353 6.27 -5.71 -1.85
CA LYS A 353 7.37 -6.23 -2.69
C LYS A 353 7.00 -7.57 -3.35
N LEU A 354 6.41 -8.51 -2.61
CA LEU A 354 6.01 -9.80 -3.18
C LEU A 354 4.77 -9.70 -4.08
N GLY A 355 3.90 -8.71 -3.87
CA GLY A 355 2.76 -8.48 -4.77
C GLY A 355 3.14 -7.80 -6.08
N SER A 356 4.06 -6.83 -6.04
CA SER A 356 4.50 -6.07 -7.22
C SER A 356 5.51 -6.81 -8.10
N ALA A 357 6.44 -7.60 -7.54
CA ALA A 357 7.43 -8.34 -8.33
C ALA A 357 6.81 -9.22 -9.44
N PRO A 358 5.81 -10.07 -9.17
CA PRO A 358 5.14 -10.84 -10.21
C PRO A 358 4.55 -9.97 -11.31
N LEU A 359 4.01 -8.81 -10.97
CA LEU A 359 3.43 -7.88 -11.94
C LEU A 359 4.53 -7.30 -12.86
N PHE A 360 5.68 -6.90 -12.31
CA PHE A 360 6.83 -6.47 -13.13
C PHE A 360 7.34 -7.56 -14.07
N LEU A 361 7.45 -8.80 -13.59
CA LEU A 361 7.88 -9.94 -14.40
C LEU A 361 6.91 -10.20 -15.55
N LEU A 362 5.61 -10.25 -15.26
CA LEU A 362 4.56 -10.51 -16.24
C LEU A 362 4.43 -9.38 -17.25
N ASP A 363 4.54 -8.13 -16.81
CA ASP A 363 4.56 -6.94 -17.69
C ASP A 363 5.75 -7.02 -18.68
N LYS A 364 6.96 -7.35 -18.19
CA LYS A 364 8.15 -7.55 -19.03
C LYS A 364 7.99 -8.69 -20.05
N LEU A 365 7.15 -9.68 -19.73
CA LEU A 365 6.81 -10.81 -20.62
C LEU A 365 5.62 -10.50 -21.54
N GLY A 366 5.10 -9.26 -21.55
CA GLY A 366 4.04 -8.80 -22.43
C GLY A 366 2.62 -9.19 -21.99
N VAL A 367 2.43 -9.55 -20.71
CA VAL A 367 1.10 -9.81 -20.15
C VAL A 367 0.42 -8.48 -19.83
N ASP A 368 -0.85 -8.32 -20.26
CA ASP A 368 -1.69 -7.19 -19.84
C ASP A 368 -2.10 -7.38 -18.35
N VAL A 369 -1.24 -6.92 -17.44
CA VAL A 369 -1.44 -7.10 -16.00
C VAL A 369 -2.70 -6.41 -15.49
N TYR A 370 -3.04 -5.23 -16.04
CA TYR A 370 -4.23 -4.50 -15.61
C TYR A 370 -5.54 -5.19 -16.01
N ALA A 371 -5.59 -5.83 -17.19
CA ALA A 371 -6.73 -6.67 -17.54
C ALA A 371 -6.93 -7.82 -16.54
N LYS A 372 -5.83 -8.44 -16.08
CA LYS A 372 -5.87 -9.49 -15.06
C LYS A 372 -6.31 -8.95 -13.69
N LEU A 373 -5.79 -7.80 -13.27
CA LEU A 373 -6.19 -7.14 -12.03
C LEU A 373 -7.68 -6.80 -12.01
N LYS A 374 -8.20 -6.22 -13.10
CA LYS A 374 -9.64 -5.91 -13.26
C LYS A 374 -10.54 -7.14 -13.31
N ALA A 375 -9.98 -8.30 -13.65
CA ALA A 375 -10.66 -9.58 -13.55
C ALA A 375 -10.61 -10.18 -12.13
N GLY A 376 -10.02 -9.48 -11.16
CA GLY A 376 -9.90 -9.93 -9.77
C GLY A 376 -8.84 -11.02 -9.56
N LYS A 377 -7.84 -11.13 -10.45
CA LYS A 377 -6.78 -12.13 -10.33
C LYS A 377 -5.68 -11.64 -9.40
N ASN A 378 -5.32 -12.43 -8.38
CA ASN A 378 -4.15 -12.14 -7.54
C ASN A 378 -2.83 -12.52 -8.25
N PRO A 379 -1.67 -12.04 -7.77
CA PRO A 379 -0.37 -12.31 -8.39
C PRO A 379 -0.08 -13.82 -8.60
N TYR A 380 -0.42 -14.67 -7.64
CA TYR A 380 -0.23 -16.13 -7.77
C TYR A 380 -1.06 -16.73 -8.92
N GLN A 381 -2.34 -16.35 -9.02
CA GLN A 381 -3.21 -16.81 -10.10
C GLN A 381 -2.71 -16.35 -11.47
N MET A 382 -2.14 -15.15 -11.56
CA MET A 382 -1.57 -14.67 -12.82
C MET A 382 -0.33 -15.46 -13.24
N LEU A 383 0.54 -15.80 -12.29
CA LEU A 383 1.71 -16.65 -12.54
C LEU A 383 1.30 -18.06 -12.98
N GLU A 384 0.32 -18.66 -12.29
CA GLU A 384 -0.23 -19.99 -12.64
C GLU A 384 -0.84 -19.99 -14.06
N GLU A 385 -1.64 -18.98 -14.39
CA GLU A 385 -2.21 -18.82 -15.72
C GLU A 385 -1.12 -18.65 -16.79
N TYR A 386 -0.08 -17.86 -16.52
CA TYR A 386 1.03 -17.67 -17.46
C TYR A 386 1.81 -18.97 -17.70
N ILE A 387 2.16 -19.70 -16.63
CA ILE A 387 2.86 -20.99 -16.71
C ILE A 387 2.05 -21.99 -17.53
N THR A 388 0.75 -22.07 -17.25
CA THR A 388 -0.16 -22.99 -17.94
C THR A 388 -0.33 -22.62 -19.42
N ALA A 389 -0.58 -21.34 -19.72
CA ALA A 389 -0.83 -20.88 -21.08
C ALA A 389 0.39 -21.04 -22.00
N ASN A 390 1.60 -20.98 -21.44
CA ASN A 390 2.86 -21.09 -22.19
C ASN A 390 3.48 -22.50 -22.12
N ASN A 391 2.81 -23.47 -21.48
CA ASN A 391 3.34 -24.82 -21.26
C ASN A 391 4.74 -24.85 -20.62
N ILE A 392 4.97 -23.94 -19.66
CA ILE A 392 6.26 -23.85 -18.96
C ILE A 392 6.38 -25.03 -17.99
N SER A 393 7.41 -25.84 -18.16
CA SER A 393 7.73 -26.92 -17.22
C SER A 393 8.36 -26.35 -15.95
N VAL A 394 7.82 -26.71 -14.80
CA VAL A 394 8.33 -26.30 -13.49
C VAL A 394 8.77 -27.55 -12.71
N ASP A 395 10.08 -27.67 -12.49
CA ASP A 395 10.61 -28.62 -11.52
C ASP A 395 10.53 -27.96 -10.13
N GLU A 396 9.45 -28.24 -9.40
CA GLU A 396 9.17 -27.58 -8.12
C GLU A 396 10.24 -27.82 -7.07
N GLU A 397 10.94 -28.95 -7.11
CA GLU A 397 11.99 -29.27 -6.14
C GLU A 397 13.27 -28.51 -6.49
N ALA A 398 13.72 -28.58 -7.75
CA ALA A 398 14.90 -27.85 -8.19
C ALA A 398 14.71 -26.32 -8.04
N THR A 399 13.56 -25.79 -8.42
CA THR A 399 13.23 -24.37 -8.23
C THR A 399 13.14 -23.99 -6.76
N TYR A 400 12.68 -24.88 -5.88
CA TYR A 400 12.69 -24.61 -4.44
C TYR A 400 14.12 -24.55 -3.88
N GLU A 401 15.01 -25.44 -4.30
CA GLU A 401 16.44 -25.36 -3.92
C GLU A 401 17.08 -24.06 -4.42
N GLU A 402 16.76 -23.63 -5.63
CA GLU A 402 17.22 -22.36 -6.19
C GLU A 402 16.70 -21.14 -5.40
N LEU A 403 15.42 -21.14 -5.00
CA LEU A 403 14.84 -20.11 -4.13
C LEU A 403 15.60 -19.99 -2.81
N LYS A 404 15.98 -21.12 -2.20
CA LYS A 404 16.71 -21.11 -0.93
C LYS A 404 18.10 -20.49 -1.08
N SER A 405 18.73 -20.67 -2.24
CA SER A 405 20.06 -20.11 -2.52
C SER A 405 20.10 -18.58 -2.64
N GLN A 406 18.95 -17.91 -2.73
CA GLN A 406 18.88 -16.45 -2.85
C GLN A 406 19.32 -15.73 -1.56
N ILE A 407 19.25 -16.40 -0.42
CA ILE A 407 19.63 -15.85 0.89
C ILE A 407 20.56 -16.81 1.61
N ASN A 408 21.37 -16.29 2.53
CA ASN A 408 22.10 -17.14 3.45
C ASN A 408 21.20 -17.48 4.65
N TRP A 409 20.81 -18.74 4.73
CA TRP A 409 19.92 -19.26 5.78
C TRP A 409 20.54 -19.21 7.17
N GLU A 410 21.85 -19.42 7.28
CA GLU A 410 22.53 -19.37 8.59
C GLU A 410 22.64 -17.92 9.08
N ASP A 411 22.92 -16.97 8.19
CA ASP A 411 23.01 -15.54 8.56
C ASP A 411 21.65 -14.93 8.93
N THR A 412 20.56 -15.57 8.51
CA THR A 412 19.19 -15.13 8.77
C THR A 412 18.51 -15.93 9.87
N LYS A 413 19.19 -16.93 10.44
CA LYS A 413 18.62 -17.88 11.39
C LYS A 413 18.16 -17.23 12.68
N ASP A 414 18.99 -16.38 13.28
CA ASP A 414 18.65 -15.69 14.52
C ASP A 414 17.46 -14.73 14.28
N MET A 415 17.50 -13.98 13.18
CA MET A 415 16.41 -13.09 12.77
C MET A 415 15.11 -13.86 12.49
N MET A 416 15.20 -15.05 11.91
CA MET A 416 14.08 -15.95 11.65
C MET A 416 13.52 -16.53 12.94
N GLN A 417 14.37 -16.92 13.88
CA GLN A 417 13.95 -17.40 15.21
C GLN A 417 13.26 -16.29 15.98
N ASP A 418 13.84 -15.09 16.00
CA ASP A 418 13.22 -13.91 16.59
C ASP A 418 11.88 -13.65 15.91
N TYR A 419 11.82 -13.57 14.57
CA TYR A 419 10.57 -13.41 13.82
C TYR A 419 9.51 -14.43 14.25
N ILE A 420 9.85 -15.72 14.35
CA ILE A 420 8.93 -16.79 14.77
C ILE A 420 8.50 -16.67 16.24
N GLU A 421 9.44 -16.37 17.14
CA GLU A 421 9.18 -16.19 18.58
C GLU A 421 8.25 -15.00 18.83
N LEU A 422 8.24 -14.00 17.95
CA LEU A 422 7.35 -12.85 18.04
C LEU A 422 5.89 -13.16 17.73
N PHE A 423 5.58 -14.32 17.14
CA PHE A 423 4.21 -14.78 16.88
C PHE A 423 3.73 -15.87 17.85
N ASN A 424 4.62 -16.40 18.71
CA ASN A 424 4.32 -17.41 19.73
C ASN A 424 4.21 -16.79 21.13
#